data_AF-A0A1S8SVV8-F1
#
_entry.id   AF-A0A1S8SVV8-F1
#
_cell.length_a   1.000
_cell.length_b   1.000
_cell.length_c   1.000
_cell.angle_alpha   90.00
_cell.angle_beta   90.00
_cell.angle_gamma   90.00
#
_symmetry.space_group_name_H-M   'P 1'
#
loop_
_entity.id
_entity.type
_entity.pdbx_description
1 polymer ?
#
loop_
_entity_poly.entity_id
_entity_poly.type
_entity_poly.pdbx_seq_one_letter_code
_entity_poly.pdbx_strand_id
1 'polypeptide(L)'
;MIVHLHDNQVSDLLYEAKIYNLFLILADTAYDSAEWFEIASNLEFNFLTDVNMRKAKSIESFTDRRYENALFLESPIGIKLYKNRLKIEQLFSVLKGLYNLENLRLYGHS
;
A
#
# COMPACT_ATOMS: atom_id res chain seq x y z
N MET A 1 16.97 4.36 1.10
CA MET A 1 17.36 3.14 1.82
C MET A 1 16.49 2.02 1.29
N ILE A 2 17.06 0.99 0.66
CA ILE A 2 16.29 -0.20 0.25
C ILE A 2 16.47 -1.19 1.39
N VAL A 3 15.39 -1.43 2.16
CA VAL A 3 15.39 -2.36 3.28
C VAL A 3 14.82 -3.68 2.79
N HIS A 4 15.59 -4.76 2.90
CA HIS A 4 15.09 -6.13 2.70
C HIS A 4 14.37 -6.56 3.98
N LEU A 5 13.07 -6.26 4.08
CA LEU A 5 12.22 -6.75 5.16
C LEU A 5 11.60 -8.07 4.74
N HIS A 6 11.69 -9.07 5.61
CA HIS A 6 10.85 -10.25 5.52
C HIS A 6 9.39 -9.83 5.77
N ASP A 7 8.41 -10.50 5.15
CA ASP A 7 6.98 -10.12 5.22
C ASP A 7 6.45 -9.92 6.65
N ASN A 8 7.05 -10.61 7.63
CA ASN A 8 6.73 -10.52 9.06
C ASN A 8 7.27 -9.26 9.78
N GLN A 9 8.12 -8.46 9.15
CA GLN A 9 8.65 -7.19 9.68
C GLN A 9 8.09 -5.97 8.94
N VAL A 10 7.25 -6.16 7.92
CA VAL A 10 6.73 -5.05 7.12
C VAL A 10 5.89 -4.11 7.99
N SER A 11 5.26 -4.62 9.07
CA SER A 11 4.48 -3.81 10.01
C SER A 11 5.33 -2.78 10.75
N ASP A 12 6.62 -3.05 10.95
CA ASP A 12 7.58 -2.11 11.53
C ASP A 12 7.71 -0.83 10.67
N LEU A 13 7.49 -0.92 9.36
CA LEU A 13 7.47 0.25 8.48
C LEU A 13 6.38 1.26 8.85
N LEU A 14 5.22 0.82 9.34
CA LEU A 14 4.20 1.76 9.81
C LEU A 14 4.66 2.49 11.06
N TYR A 15 5.34 1.80 11.98
CA TYR A 15 5.90 2.45 13.16
C TYR A 15 6.99 3.46 12.79
N GLU A 16 7.87 3.11 11.85
CA GLU A 16 8.87 4.03 11.30
C GLU A 16 8.23 5.22 10.57
N ALA A 17 7.13 4.99 9.84
CA ALA A 17 6.42 6.01 9.08
C ALA A 17 5.93 7.18 9.93
N LYS A 18 5.77 6.98 11.25
CA LYS A 18 5.28 8.00 12.20
C LYS A 18 6.15 9.24 12.25
N ILE A 19 7.45 9.10 12.00
CA ILE A 19 8.38 10.23 12.06
C ILE A 19 8.19 11.23 10.92
N TYR A 20 7.50 10.84 9.84
CA TYR A 20 7.36 11.64 8.63
C TYR A 20 6.11 12.52 8.59
N ASN A 21 5.30 12.56 9.67
CA ASN A 21 4.05 13.32 9.76
C ASN A 21 3.17 13.14 8.49
N LEU A 22 2.89 11.88 8.18
CA LEU A 22 2.22 11.52 6.94
C LEU A 22 0.73 11.86 7.00
N PHE A 23 0.23 12.48 5.94
CA PHE A 23 -1.20 12.70 5.77
C PHE A 23 -1.95 11.40 5.45
N LEU A 24 -1.33 10.51 4.67
CA LEU A 24 -1.96 9.31 4.13
C LEU A 24 -0.92 8.26 3.73
N ILE A 25 -1.25 6.99 3.96
CA ILE A 25 -0.51 5.85 3.41
C ILE A 25 -1.41 5.14 2.39
N LEU A 26 -0.91 5.02 1.15
CA LEU A 26 -1.53 4.27 0.06
C LEU A 26 -0.77 2.95 -0.11
N ALA A 27 -1.35 1.85 0.32
CA ALA A 27 -0.78 0.52 0.25
C ALA A 27 -1.39 -0.32 -0.88
N ASP A 28 -0.64 -1.32 -1.33
CA ASP A 28 -1.12 -2.28 -2.33
C ASP A 28 -2.26 -3.16 -1.79
N THR A 29 -3.04 -3.75 -2.69
CA THR A 29 -4.05 -4.78 -2.40
C THR A 29 -3.55 -5.90 -1.50
N ALA A 30 -2.27 -6.26 -1.55
CA ALA A 30 -1.68 -7.30 -0.72
C ALA A 30 -1.76 -7.01 0.79
N TYR A 31 -1.91 -5.73 1.17
CA TYR A 31 -2.00 -5.27 2.55
C TYR A 31 -3.43 -5.03 3.03
N ASP A 32 -4.44 -5.41 2.23
CA ASP A 32 -5.86 -5.33 2.60
C ASP A 32 -6.23 -6.39 3.66
N SER A 33 -5.83 -6.16 4.90
CA SER A 33 -6.11 -7.03 6.05
C SER A 33 -6.57 -6.24 7.27
N ALA A 34 -7.37 -6.88 8.13
CA ALA A 34 -7.86 -6.28 9.36
C ALA A 34 -6.70 -5.87 10.31
N GLU A 35 -5.64 -6.67 10.39
CA GLU A 35 -4.46 -6.40 11.22
C GLU A 35 -3.76 -5.09 10.80
N TRP A 36 -3.55 -4.91 9.50
CA TRP A 36 -2.97 -3.67 8.94
C TRP A 36 -3.80 -2.43 9.23
N PHE A 37 -5.13 -2.56 9.10
CA PHE A 37 -6.04 -1.50 9.47
C PHE A 37 -5.95 -1.19 10.97
N GLU A 38 -5.93 -2.19 11.84
CA GLU A 38 -5.85 -2.00 13.29
C GLU A 38 -4.55 -1.29 13.68
N ILE A 39 -3.40 -1.73 13.17
CA ILE A 39 -2.10 -1.09 13.42
C ILE A 39 -2.12 0.38 12.96
N ALA A 40 -2.59 0.65 11.74
CA ALA A 40 -2.67 2.01 11.23
C ALA A 40 -3.60 2.90 12.08
N SER A 41 -4.71 2.34 12.55
CA SER A 41 -5.65 3.03 13.46
C SER A 41 -5.00 3.40 14.78
N ASN A 42 -4.27 2.46 15.38
CA ASN A 42 -3.56 2.67 16.66
C ASN A 42 -2.44 3.70 16.52
N LEU A 43 -1.88 3.83 15.32
CA LEU A 43 -0.86 4.81 14.98
C LEU A 43 -1.44 6.13 14.44
N GLU A 44 -2.77 6.25 14.37
CA GLU A 44 -3.50 7.43 13.88
C GLU A 44 -3.17 7.79 12.41
N PHE A 45 -2.82 6.80 11.60
CA PHE A 45 -2.65 6.99 10.16
C PHE A 45 -3.96 6.84 9.39
N ASN A 46 -4.15 7.73 8.43
CA ASN A 46 -5.07 7.46 7.33
C ASN A 46 -4.43 6.38 6.44
N PHE A 47 -4.95 5.17 6.50
CA PHE A 47 -4.42 4.03 5.77
C PHE A 47 -5.44 3.53 4.75
N LEU A 48 -5.05 3.60 3.49
CA LEU A 48 -5.86 3.20 2.36
C LEU A 48 -5.14 2.08 1.63
N THR A 49 -5.85 0.98 1.44
CA THR A 49 -5.41 -0.09 0.55
C THR A 49 -6.15 0.04 -0.76
N ASP A 50 -5.46 -0.32 -1.83
CA ASP A 50 -6.14 -0.59 -3.08
C ASP A 50 -7.16 -1.72 -2.83
N VAL A 51 -8.43 -1.48 -3.13
CA VAL A 51 -9.48 -2.48 -2.93
C VAL A 51 -9.63 -3.22 -4.24
N ASN A 52 -9.68 -4.55 -4.21
CA ASN A 52 -9.77 -5.35 -5.43
C ASN A 52 -11.16 -5.19 -6.10
N MET A 53 -11.36 -4.06 -6.77
CA MET A 53 -12.56 -3.68 -7.51
C MET A 53 -12.88 -4.67 -8.63
N ARG A 54 -11.90 -5.46 -9.11
CA ARG A 54 -12.14 -6.51 -10.11
C ARG A 54 -12.97 -7.67 -9.56
N LYS A 55 -12.94 -7.89 -8.24
CA LYS A 55 -13.75 -8.92 -7.57
C LYS A 55 -15.01 -8.35 -6.92
N ALA A 56 -15.07 -7.05 -6.68
CA ALA A 56 -16.22 -6.38 -6.08
C ALA A 56 -17.27 -6.06 -7.14
N LYS A 57 -18.56 -6.32 -6.84
CA LYS A 57 -19.66 -6.01 -7.76
C LYS A 57 -19.94 -4.51 -7.82
N SER A 58 -19.71 -3.81 -6.71
CA SER A 58 -19.83 -2.35 -6.57
C SER A 58 -19.19 -1.89 -5.25
N ILE A 59 -19.03 -0.59 -5.04
CA ILE A 59 -18.47 -0.06 -3.80
C ILE A 59 -19.35 -0.42 -2.59
N GLU A 60 -20.67 -0.43 -2.78
CA GLU A 60 -21.65 -0.77 -1.75
C GLU A 60 -21.56 -2.24 -1.29
N SER A 61 -20.81 -3.08 -2.01
CA SER A 61 -20.54 -4.45 -1.57
C SER A 61 -19.42 -4.57 -0.53
N PHE A 62 -18.70 -3.47 -0.26
CA PHE A 62 -17.70 -3.41 0.79
C PHE A 62 -18.33 -3.08 2.14
N THR A 63 -17.75 -3.61 3.22
CA THR A 63 -18.10 -3.22 4.59
C THR A 63 -16.97 -2.42 5.23
N ASP A 64 -17.32 -1.63 6.23
CA ASP A 64 -16.38 -0.97 7.14
C ASP A 64 -15.35 -0.09 6.41
N ARG A 65 -14.08 -0.18 6.80
CA ARG A 65 -12.98 0.64 6.29
C ARG A 65 -12.75 0.49 4.79
N ARG A 66 -13.10 -0.66 4.20
CA ARG A 66 -12.96 -0.87 2.75
C ARG A 66 -13.95 -0.01 1.96
N TYR A 67 -15.15 0.22 2.52
CA TYR A 67 -16.14 1.13 1.92
C TYR A 67 -15.64 2.57 1.95
N GLU A 68 -15.12 3.01 3.11
CA GLU A 68 -14.53 4.35 3.26
C GLU A 68 -13.33 4.55 2.32
N ASN A 69 -12.46 3.55 2.18
CA ASN A 69 -11.34 3.59 1.26
C ASN A 69 -11.80 3.77 -0.19
N ALA A 70 -12.80 2.98 -0.61
CA ALA A 70 -13.34 3.03 -1.94
C ALA A 70 -13.96 4.41 -2.26
N LEU A 71 -14.73 4.98 -1.33
CA LEU A 71 -15.27 6.34 -1.46
C LEU A 71 -14.16 7.39 -1.58
N PHE A 72 -13.10 7.29 -0.76
CA PHE A 72 -11.99 8.23 -0.86
C PHE A 72 -11.29 8.14 -2.22
N LEU A 73 -11.06 6.93 -2.74
CA LEU A 73 -10.41 6.73 -4.03
C LEU A 73 -11.23 7.30 -5.20
N GLU A 74 -12.56 7.36 -5.09
CA GLU A 74 -13.43 8.02 -6.06
C GLU A 74 -13.48 9.55 -5.92
N SER A 75 -13.05 10.09 -4.78
CA SER A 75 -13.01 11.55 -4.60
C SER A 75 -11.99 12.21 -5.55
N PRO A 76 -12.17 13.51 -5.91
CA PRO A 76 -11.23 14.21 -6.78
C PRO A 76 -9.77 14.19 -6.27
N ILE A 77 -9.58 14.26 -4.95
CA ILE A 77 -8.25 14.20 -4.34
C ILE A 77 -7.68 12.78 -4.37
N GLY A 78 -8.50 11.77 -4.07
CA GLY A 78 -8.12 10.36 -4.12
C GLY A 78 -7.67 9.94 -5.51
N ILE A 79 -8.44 10.30 -6.55
CA ILE A 79 -8.08 10.03 -7.96
C ILE A 79 -6.72 10.64 -8.30
N LYS A 80 -6.46 11.88 -7.87
CA LYS A 80 -5.19 12.56 -8.15
C LYS A 80 -4.01 11.89 -7.46
N LEU A 81 -4.18 11.53 -6.17
CA LEU A 81 -3.16 10.84 -5.40
C LEU A 81 -2.88 9.43 -5.95
N TYR A 82 -3.92 8.69 -6.31
CA TYR A 82 -3.81 7.36 -6.90
C TYR A 82 -3.07 7.39 -8.24
N LYS A 83 -3.38 8.36 -9.12
CA LYS A 83 -2.62 8.56 -10.37
C LYS A 83 -1.14 8.87 -10.12
N ASN A 84 -0.83 9.62 -9.07
CA ASN A 84 0.56 9.90 -8.70
C ASN A 84 1.27 8.64 -8.18
N ARG A 85 0.61 7.83 -7.35
CA ARG A 85 1.11 6.52 -6.92
C ARG A 85 1.48 5.65 -8.12
N LEU A 86 0.56 5.49 -9.09
CA LEU A 86 0.82 4.67 -10.28
C LEU A 86 2.04 5.14 -11.08
N LYS A 87 2.24 6.45 -11.22
CA LYS A 87 3.44 7.00 -11.89
C LYS A 87 4.71 6.65 -11.12
N ILE A 88 4.68 6.74 -9.79
CA ILE A 88 5.82 6.38 -8.94
C ILE A 88 6.13 4.89 -9.07
N GLU A 89 5.12 4.02 -9.04
CA GLU A 89 5.29 2.57 -9.24
C GLU A 89 5.87 2.23 -10.61
N GLN A 90 5.40 2.88 -11.67
CA GLN A 90 5.97 2.72 -13.02
C GLN A 90 7.43 3.14 -13.06
N LEU A 91 7.80 4.28 -12.46
CA LEU A 91 9.18 4.72 -12.37
C LEU A 91 10.04 3.69 -11.62
N PHE A 92 9.54 3.16 -10.49
CA PHE A 92 10.24 2.11 -9.76
C PHE A 92 10.39 0.82 -10.57
N SER A 93 9.37 0.41 -11.32
CA SER A 93 9.46 -0.77 -12.20
C SER A 93 10.51 -0.57 -13.30
N VAL A 94 10.53 0.59 -13.95
CA VAL A 94 11.58 0.93 -14.94
C VAL A 94 12.97 0.87 -14.30
N LEU A 95 13.15 1.46 -13.11
CA LEU A 95 14.42 1.40 -12.38
C LEU A 95 14.80 -0.05 -12.05
N LYS A 96 13.87 -0.88 -11.56
CA LYS A 96 14.12 -2.29 -11.26
C LYS A 96 14.60 -3.06 -12.50
N GLY A 97 13.96 -2.85 -13.65
CA GLY A 97 14.38 -3.45 -14.91
C GLY A 97 15.78 -2.97 -15.36
N LEU A 98 16.04 -1.66 -15.31
CA LEU A 98 17.34 -1.07 -15.69
C LEU A 98 18.50 -1.59 -14.84
N TYR A 99 18.27 -1.80 -13.53
CA TYR A 99 19.28 -2.31 -12.60
C TYR A 99 19.24 -3.84 -12.44
N ASN A 100 18.44 -4.56 -13.25
CA ASN A 100 18.25 -6.01 -13.19
C ASN A 100 17.87 -6.53 -11.78
N LEU A 101 17.15 -5.72 -11.00
CA LEU A 101 16.72 -6.04 -9.64
C LEU A 101 15.53 -7.00 -9.61
N GLU A 102 14.86 -7.21 -10.75
CA GLU A 102 13.74 -8.16 -10.88
C GLU A 102 14.20 -9.63 -10.79
N ASN A 103 15.49 -9.90 -11.05
CA ASN A 103 16.09 -11.24 -11.07
C ASN A 103 16.85 -11.62 -9.79
N LEU A 104 16.72 -10.85 -8.70
CA LEU A 104 17.18 -11.28 -7.39
C LEU A 104 16.26 -12.41 -6.89
N ARG A 105 16.43 -13.61 -7.46
CA ARG A 105 16.04 -14.85 -6.78
C ARG A 105 16.83 -14.85 -5.48
N LEU A 106 16.11 -14.67 -4.38
CA LEU A 106 16.59 -14.95 -3.04
C LEU A 106 16.94 -16.44 -3.02
N TYR A 107 18.17 -16.77 -3.43
CA TYR A 107 18.78 -18.05 -3.11
C TYR A 107 19.00 -18.03 -1.60
N GLY A 108 17.96 -18.39 -0.85
CA GLY A 108 18.13 -18.83 0.52
C GLY A 108 19.15 -19.95 0.49
N HIS A 109 20.35 -19.68 0.98
CA HIS A 109 21.25 -20.75 1.38
C HIS A 109 20.57 -21.45 2.55
N SER A 110 20.02 -22.63 2.24
CA SER A 110 19.70 -23.67 3.21
C SER A 110 20.96 -24.20 3.89
#